data_AF-A0A844TGZ3-F1
#
_entry.id   AF-A0A844TGZ3-F1
#
_cell.length_a   1.000
_cell.length_b   1.000
_cell.length_c   1.000
_cell.angle_alpha   90.00
_cell.angle_beta   90.00
_cell.angle_gamma   90.00
#
_symmetry.space_group_name_H-M   'P 1'
#
loop_
_entity.id
_entity.type
_entity.pdbx_description
1 polymer ?
#
loop_
_entity_poly.entity_id
_entity_poly.type
_entity_poly.pdbx_seq_one_letter_code
_entity_poly.pdbx_strand_id
1 'polypeptide(L)'
;MADVRLSRSDLHRIAELKWRNVPPGIPSELAIEFMGKLIGGSTIRKLTSGMKEFGPAIVSYERFKKHCELNPSWGAAAWRISRENARIGKGSRLRKLTHCKRGHSLADARMRVTKQGWRIRQCVVCRDAARNKCEPPEKLREVKAMLVAQKPIAEITGQWLRGKKRKVICNSVYFYNARKADPEFDRFVREHTADSVSRAQTLRWSLLRTRAITAARREEANDYAAIRALIPAYVSDPDEIVSRIIEDILTGALKRSDAPQRVKWFIQEHAKQFPTKYRKFGDSPLLSLDEALFDDGSGVRGDNVSRGLWD
;
A
#
# COMPACT_ATOMS: atom_id res chain seq x y z
N MET A 1 -56.91 14.69 -44.65
CA MET A 1 -55.76 15.10 -45.49
C MET A 1 -54.53 14.41 -44.92
N ALA A 2 -53.78 13.66 -45.72
CA ALA A 2 -52.60 12.94 -45.25
C ALA A 2 -51.45 13.92 -45.03
N ASP A 3 -50.84 13.91 -43.83
CA ASP A 3 -49.64 14.69 -43.55
C ASP A 3 -48.50 14.24 -44.48
N VAL A 4 -48.15 15.09 -45.45
CA VAL A 4 -47.02 14.86 -46.34
C VAL A 4 -45.74 14.86 -45.50
N ARG A 5 -45.15 13.69 -45.30
CA ARG A 5 -43.84 13.57 -44.64
C ARG A 5 -42.76 14.09 -45.57
N LEU A 6 -42.34 15.34 -45.35
CA LEU A 6 -41.19 15.93 -46.04
C LEU A 6 -39.94 15.09 -45.81
N SER A 7 -39.16 14.89 -46.87
CA SER A 7 -37.87 14.21 -46.76
C SER A 7 -36.90 15.07 -45.95
N ARG A 8 -35.84 14.45 -45.40
CA ARG A 8 -34.79 15.18 -44.67
C ARG A 8 -34.14 16.26 -45.57
N SER A 9 -33.96 15.98 -46.86
CA SER A 9 -33.46 16.94 -47.85
C SER A 9 -34.40 18.13 -48.05
N ASP A 10 -35.72 17.90 -48.09
CA ASP A 10 -36.70 18.98 -48.22
C ASP A 10 -36.69 19.90 -46.99
N LEU A 11 -36.57 19.32 -45.79
CA LEU A 11 -36.43 20.10 -44.56
C LEU A 11 -35.15 20.96 -44.56
N HIS A 12 -34.04 20.44 -45.08
CA HIS A 12 -32.81 21.22 -45.25
C HIS A 12 -32.96 22.32 -46.31
N ARG A 13 -33.58 22.03 -47.46
CA ARG A 13 -33.83 23.00 -48.54
C ARG A 13 -34.78 24.11 -48.11
N ILE A 14 -35.87 23.77 -47.41
CA ILE A 14 -36.81 24.77 -46.85
C ILE A 14 -36.09 25.65 -45.84
N ALA A 15 -35.25 25.07 -44.98
CA ALA A 15 -34.44 25.83 -44.04
C ALA A 15 -33.45 26.76 -44.76
N GLU A 16 -32.78 26.31 -45.81
CA GLU A 16 -31.86 27.14 -46.60
C GLU A 16 -32.58 28.28 -47.33
N LEU A 17 -33.72 27.99 -47.97
CA LEU A 17 -34.53 28.99 -48.67
C LEU A 17 -35.06 30.08 -47.73
N LYS A 18 -35.43 29.73 -46.50
CA LYS A 18 -35.81 30.70 -45.45
C LYS A 18 -34.73 31.75 -45.19
N TRP A 19 -33.48 31.43 -45.52
CA TRP A 19 -32.30 32.18 -45.12
C TRP A 19 -31.56 32.86 -46.26
N ARG A 20 -31.94 32.61 -47.53
CA ARG A 20 -31.20 33.02 -48.74
C ARG A 20 -31.08 34.55 -48.95
N ASN A 21 -32.02 35.33 -48.41
CA ASN A 21 -32.03 36.79 -48.52
C ASN A 21 -31.90 37.52 -47.18
N VAL A 22 -31.59 36.78 -46.12
CA VAL A 22 -31.50 37.34 -44.76
C VAL A 22 -30.03 37.65 -44.48
N PRO A 23 -29.67 38.88 -44.04
CA PRO A 23 -28.30 39.26 -43.72
C PRO A 23 -27.58 38.25 -42.81
N PRO A 24 -26.24 38.12 -42.93
CA PRO A 24 -25.49 37.18 -42.09
C PRO A 24 -25.76 37.44 -40.60
N GLY A 25 -25.98 36.36 -39.85
CA GLY A 25 -26.36 36.42 -38.44
C GLY A 25 -27.86 36.20 -38.20
N ILE A 26 -28.27 36.26 -36.93
CA ILE A 26 -29.65 36.02 -36.50
C ILE A 26 -30.41 37.36 -36.56
N PRO A 27 -31.62 37.42 -37.17
CA PRO A 27 -32.50 38.57 -37.09
C PRO A 27 -32.78 38.97 -35.63
N SER A 28 -32.93 40.27 -35.35
CA SER A 28 -33.08 40.80 -33.98
C SER A 28 -34.20 40.11 -33.19
N GLU A 29 -35.38 39.92 -33.80
CA GLU A 29 -36.52 39.23 -33.19
C GLU A 29 -36.18 37.80 -32.76
N LEU A 30 -35.54 37.03 -33.64
CA LEU A 30 -35.11 35.66 -33.36
C LEU A 30 -33.95 35.62 -32.36
N ALA A 31 -33.10 36.66 -32.31
CA ALA A 31 -32.03 36.76 -31.32
C ALA A 31 -32.61 36.98 -29.91
N ILE A 32 -33.68 37.78 -29.79
CA ILE A 32 -34.45 37.97 -28.55
C ILE A 32 -35.11 36.65 -28.13
N GLU A 33 -35.80 35.97 -29.06
CA GLU A 33 -36.42 34.66 -28.77
C GLU A 33 -35.36 33.63 -28.34
N PHE A 34 -34.23 33.57 -29.04
CA PHE A 34 -33.13 32.66 -28.75
C PHE A 34 -32.56 32.90 -27.35
N MET A 35 -32.32 34.16 -26.98
CA MET A 35 -31.88 34.52 -25.63
C MET A 35 -32.94 34.23 -24.59
N GLY A 36 -34.22 34.51 -24.87
CA GLY A 36 -35.34 34.17 -23.98
C GLY A 36 -35.37 32.67 -23.67
N LYS A 37 -35.22 31.80 -24.67
CA LYS A 37 -35.15 30.34 -24.44
C LYS A 37 -33.89 29.90 -23.72
N LEU A 38 -32.75 30.56 -23.94
CA LEU A 38 -31.53 30.32 -23.15
C LEU A 38 -31.76 30.71 -21.69
N ILE A 39 -32.35 31.87 -21.39
CA ILE A 39 -32.68 32.28 -20.02
C ILE A 39 -33.66 31.28 -19.39
N GLY A 40 -34.61 30.76 -20.17
CA GLY A 40 -35.54 29.70 -19.76
C GLY A 40 -34.92 28.30 -19.58
N GLY A 41 -33.59 28.16 -19.59
CA GLY A 41 -32.90 26.90 -19.29
C GLY A 41 -32.57 26.02 -20.50
N SER A 42 -32.81 26.48 -21.73
CA SER A 42 -32.37 25.77 -22.94
C SER A 42 -30.86 25.88 -23.15
N THR A 43 -30.29 25.05 -24.02
CA THR A 43 -28.87 25.13 -24.39
C THR A 43 -28.75 25.45 -25.88
N ILE A 44 -27.64 26.07 -26.29
CA ILE A 44 -27.36 26.37 -27.70
C ILE A 44 -27.58 25.13 -28.57
N ARG A 45 -27.07 23.96 -28.13
CA ARG A 45 -27.28 22.68 -28.85
C ARG A 45 -28.75 22.36 -29.09
N LYS A 46 -29.64 22.55 -28.11
CA LYS A 46 -31.07 22.29 -28.29
C LYS A 46 -31.68 23.23 -29.32
N LEU A 47 -31.30 24.51 -29.27
CA LEU A 47 -31.83 25.55 -30.15
C LEU A 47 -31.27 25.49 -31.58
N THR A 48 -30.11 24.87 -31.79
CA THR A 48 -29.43 24.84 -33.10
C THR A 48 -29.38 23.48 -33.81
N SER A 49 -29.60 22.36 -33.12
CA SER A 49 -29.39 21.02 -33.70
C SER A 49 -30.60 20.42 -34.42
N GLY A 50 -31.82 20.91 -34.14
CA GLY A 50 -33.05 20.39 -34.76
C GLY A 50 -33.29 18.90 -34.52
N MET A 51 -32.76 18.36 -33.41
CA MET A 51 -32.96 16.94 -33.06
C MET A 51 -34.43 16.69 -32.70
N LYS A 52 -34.96 15.51 -33.08
CA LYS A 52 -36.36 15.10 -32.82
C LYS A 52 -36.81 15.30 -31.37
N GLU A 53 -35.89 15.14 -30.41
CA GLU A 53 -36.16 15.31 -28.98
C GLU A 53 -36.40 16.76 -28.53
N PHE A 54 -35.94 17.76 -29.29
CA PHE A 54 -35.93 19.17 -28.88
C PHE A 54 -36.80 20.07 -29.75
N GLY A 55 -37.42 19.51 -30.80
CA GLY A 55 -38.21 20.27 -31.77
C GLY A 55 -37.36 20.92 -32.86
N PRO A 56 -37.98 21.73 -33.73
CA PRO A 56 -37.28 22.42 -34.82
C PRO A 56 -36.24 23.40 -34.26
N ALA A 57 -35.09 23.49 -34.93
CA ALA A 57 -34.07 24.49 -34.58
C ALA A 57 -34.61 25.90 -34.85
N ILE A 58 -34.33 26.85 -33.95
CA ILE A 58 -34.63 28.26 -34.19
C ILE A 58 -33.73 28.79 -35.33
N VAL A 59 -32.44 28.47 -35.24
CA VAL A 59 -31.41 28.87 -36.21
C VAL A 59 -30.40 27.75 -36.40
N SER A 60 -29.72 27.70 -37.55
CA SER A 60 -28.59 26.77 -37.73
C SER A 60 -27.41 27.16 -36.83
N TYR A 61 -26.57 26.18 -36.49
CA TYR A 61 -25.37 26.43 -35.68
C TYR A 61 -24.39 27.39 -36.35
N GLU A 62 -24.22 27.28 -37.67
CA GLU A 62 -23.37 28.18 -38.46
C GLU A 62 -23.85 29.62 -38.38
N ARG A 63 -25.17 29.85 -38.47
CA ARG A 63 -25.74 31.19 -38.37
C ARG A 63 -25.62 31.77 -36.97
N PHE A 64 -25.79 30.94 -35.95
CA PHE A 64 -25.50 31.32 -34.55
C PHE A 64 -24.03 31.72 -34.38
N LYS A 65 -23.09 30.93 -34.92
CA LYS A 65 -21.65 31.25 -34.88
C LYS A 65 -21.38 32.59 -35.57
N LYS A 66 -21.93 32.80 -36.77
CA LYS A 66 -21.78 34.05 -37.51
C LYS A 66 -22.35 35.25 -36.76
N HIS A 67 -23.48 35.08 -36.08
CA HIS A 67 -24.05 36.13 -35.24
C HIS A 67 -23.19 36.46 -34.02
N CYS A 68 -22.54 35.46 -33.40
CA CYS A 68 -21.59 35.68 -32.32
C CYS A 68 -20.32 36.41 -32.79
N GLU A 69 -19.85 36.15 -34.02
CA GLU A 69 -18.74 36.89 -34.62
C GLU A 69 -19.10 38.37 -34.85
N LEU A 70 -20.32 38.62 -35.34
CA LEU A 70 -20.83 39.98 -35.57
C LEU A 70 -21.17 40.73 -34.26
N ASN A 71 -21.55 40.00 -33.20
CA ASN A 71 -21.97 40.56 -31.91
C ASN A 71 -21.24 39.85 -30.75
N PRO A 72 -19.96 40.19 -30.48
CA PRO A 72 -19.14 39.46 -29.50
C PRO A 72 -19.68 39.46 -28.07
N SER A 73 -20.24 40.59 -27.61
CA SER A 73 -20.84 40.73 -26.27
C SER A 73 -22.06 39.82 -26.08
N TRP A 74 -22.95 39.79 -27.08
CA TRP A 74 -24.10 38.90 -27.13
C TRP A 74 -23.67 37.43 -27.14
N GLY A 75 -22.70 37.09 -28.00
CA GLY A 75 -22.16 35.74 -28.12
C GLY A 75 -21.57 35.24 -26.80
N ALA A 76 -20.79 36.07 -26.12
CA ALA A 76 -20.23 35.76 -24.80
C ALA A 76 -21.32 35.49 -23.76
N ALA A 77 -22.38 36.31 -23.73
CA ALA A 77 -23.52 36.11 -22.84
C ALA A 77 -24.26 34.80 -23.14
N ALA A 78 -24.57 34.52 -24.41
CA ALA A 78 -25.25 33.31 -24.85
C ALA A 78 -24.46 32.04 -24.48
N TRP A 79 -23.13 32.05 -24.72
CA TRP A 79 -22.25 30.93 -24.35
C TRP A 79 -22.18 30.72 -22.84
N ARG A 80 -22.09 31.79 -22.05
CA ARG A 80 -22.08 31.71 -20.59
C ARG A 80 -23.36 31.08 -20.06
N ILE A 81 -24.53 31.57 -20.48
CA ILE A 81 -25.84 31.03 -20.06
C ILE A 81 -25.98 29.57 -20.48
N SER A 82 -25.64 29.23 -21.73
CA SER A 82 -25.75 27.84 -22.21
C SER A 82 -24.83 26.88 -21.46
N ARG A 83 -23.64 27.31 -21.01
CA ARG A 83 -22.75 26.47 -20.18
C ARG A 83 -23.38 26.21 -18.82
N GLU A 84 -23.99 27.23 -18.22
CA GLU A 84 -24.64 27.09 -16.91
C GLU A 84 -25.85 26.16 -17.00
N ASN A 85 -26.71 26.34 -18.01
CA ASN A 85 -27.83 25.44 -18.27
C ASN A 85 -27.38 24.00 -18.55
N ALA A 86 -26.27 23.83 -19.27
CA ALA A 86 -25.70 22.51 -19.49
C ALA A 86 -25.21 21.85 -18.20
N ARG A 87 -24.74 22.62 -17.20
CA ARG A 87 -24.37 22.09 -15.88
C ARG A 87 -25.59 21.67 -15.07
N ILE A 88 -26.63 22.50 -15.06
CA ILE A 88 -27.89 22.22 -14.35
C ILE A 88 -28.58 20.97 -14.95
N GLY A 89 -28.61 20.87 -16.28
CA GLY A 89 -29.23 19.75 -17.00
C GLY A 89 -28.44 18.44 -16.89
N LYS A 90 -27.10 18.50 -16.75
CA LYS A 90 -26.27 17.31 -16.61
C LYS A 90 -26.55 16.61 -15.28
N GLY A 91 -27.21 15.47 -15.39
CA GLY A 91 -27.52 14.59 -14.26
C GLY A 91 -28.83 14.91 -13.55
N SER A 92 -29.64 15.90 -13.96
CA SER A 92 -30.97 16.11 -13.37
C SER A 92 -31.87 14.89 -13.58
N ARG A 93 -31.87 14.34 -14.80
CA ARG A 93 -32.53 13.04 -15.11
C ARG A 93 -32.00 11.93 -14.20
N LEU A 94 -30.69 11.80 -14.07
CA LEU A 94 -30.08 10.75 -13.24
C LEU A 94 -30.35 10.95 -11.73
N ARG A 95 -30.55 12.19 -11.26
CA ARG A 95 -30.95 12.54 -9.89
C ARG A 95 -32.44 12.28 -9.64
N LYS A 96 -33.29 12.44 -10.66
CA LYS A 96 -34.73 12.14 -10.60
C LYS A 96 -35.06 10.66 -10.76
N LEU A 97 -34.14 9.83 -11.26
CA LEU A 97 -34.37 8.39 -11.36
C LEU A 97 -34.61 7.79 -9.97
N THR A 98 -35.78 7.23 -9.73
CA THR A 98 -36.10 6.51 -8.49
C THR A 98 -35.70 5.05 -8.57
N HIS A 99 -35.59 4.50 -9.78
CA HIS A 99 -35.29 3.09 -10.04
C HIS A 99 -34.12 2.93 -11.01
N CYS A 100 -33.40 1.81 -10.89
CA CYS A 100 -32.37 1.43 -11.83
C CYS A 100 -32.98 0.85 -13.11
N LYS A 101 -32.16 0.56 -14.13
CA LYS A 101 -32.63 -0.03 -15.40
C LYS A 101 -33.34 -1.38 -15.27
N ARG A 102 -33.19 -2.06 -14.13
CA ARG A 102 -33.84 -3.35 -13.81
C ARG A 102 -35.03 -3.19 -12.85
N GLY A 103 -35.47 -1.97 -12.58
CA GLY A 103 -36.62 -1.73 -11.69
C GLY A 103 -36.29 -1.72 -10.19
N HIS A 104 -35.06 -1.97 -9.75
CA HIS A 104 -34.72 -1.88 -8.33
C HIS A 104 -34.68 -0.43 -7.83
N SER A 105 -35.18 -0.18 -6.61
CA SER A 105 -35.13 1.13 -5.96
C SER A 105 -33.69 1.67 -5.85
N LEU A 106 -33.55 2.98 -6.07
CA LEU A 106 -32.33 3.75 -5.87
C LEU A 106 -32.37 4.60 -4.58
N ALA A 107 -33.35 4.39 -3.71
CA ALA A 107 -33.39 5.04 -2.39
C ALA A 107 -32.13 4.70 -1.58
N ASP A 108 -31.77 3.41 -1.53
CA ASP A 108 -30.59 2.91 -0.82
C ASP A 108 -29.34 2.82 -1.71
N ALA A 109 -29.34 3.50 -2.86
CA ALA A 109 -28.23 3.39 -3.80
C ALA A 109 -26.92 3.93 -3.22
N ARG A 110 -25.82 3.20 -3.44
CA ARG A 110 -24.50 3.69 -3.05
C ARG A 110 -24.06 4.79 -4.02
N MET A 111 -23.66 5.94 -3.48
CA MET A 111 -23.08 7.01 -4.25
C MET A 111 -21.63 6.69 -4.61
N ARG A 112 -21.28 6.78 -5.90
CA ARG A 112 -19.92 6.66 -6.41
C ARG A 112 -19.54 7.92 -7.16
N VAL A 113 -18.39 8.50 -6.84
CA VAL A 113 -17.78 9.60 -7.60
C VAL A 113 -16.87 9.00 -8.67
N THR A 114 -17.06 9.37 -9.94
CA THR A 114 -16.15 8.97 -11.02
C THR A 114 -14.87 9.80 -10.99
N LYS A 115 -13.83 9.39 -11.73
CA LYS A 115 -12.56 10.14 -11.84
C LYS A 115 -12.76 11.57 -12.36
N GLN A 116 -13.82 11.81 -13.12
CA GLN A 116 -14.20 13.12 -13.66
C GLN A 116 -15.09 13.93 -12.70
N GLY A 117 -15.27 13.49 -11.45
CA GLY A 117 -16.07 14.18 -10.43
C GLY A 117 -17.58 13.91 -10.48
N TRP A 118 -18.06 13.08 -11.40
CA TRP A 118 -19.50 12.79 -11.53
C TRP A 118 -19.99 11.89 -10.40
N ARG A 119 -21.08 12.30 -9.73
CA ARG A 119 -21.76 11.46 -8.74
C ARG A 119 -22.78 10.55 -9.43
N ILE A 120 -22.62 9.24 -9.29
CA ILE A 120 -23.51 8.22 -9.86
C ILE A 120 -24.08 7.37 -8.72
N ARG A 121 -25.40 7.16 -8.73
CA ARG A 121 -26.07 6.19 -7.85
C ARG A 121 -25.92 4.79 -8.42
N GLN A 122 -25.26 3.90 -7.69
CA GLN A 122 -25.17 2.48 -8.02
C GLN A 122 -26.22 1.72 -7.22
N CYS A 123 -27.12 1.05 -7.93
CA CYS A 123 -28.09 0.15 -7.33
C CYS A 123 -27.36 -0.95 -6.53
N VAL A 124 -27.67 -1.04 -5.24
CA VAL A 124 -27.06 -2.02 -4.32
C VAL A 124 -27.35 -3.44 -4.78
N VAL A 125 -28.61 -3.77 -5.07
CA VAL A 125 -29.02 -5.09 -5.56
C VAL A 125 -28.26 -5.49 -6.82
N CYS A 126 -28.20 -4.62 -7.83
CA CYS A 126 -27.45 -4.91 -9.06
C CYS A 126 -25.94 -5.08 -8.80
N ARG A 127 -25.38 -4.28 -7.89
CA ARG A 127 -23.97 -4.36 -7.53
C ARG A 127 -23.66 -5.65 -6.79
N ASP A 128 -24.48 -6.04 -5.84
CA ASP A 128 -24.28 -7.22 -5.01
C ASP A 128 -24.52 -8.48 -5.84
N ALA A 129 -25.56 -8.50 -6.69
CA ALA A 129 -25.74 -9.52 -7.71
C ALA A 129 -24.52 -9.62 -8.63
N ALA A 130 -23.94 -8.50 -9.08
CA ALA A 130 -22.71 -8.52 -9.87
C ALA A 130 -21.49 -9.01 -9.07
N ARG A 131 -21.38 -8.65 -7.79
CA ARG A 131 -20.29 -9.08 -6.90
C ARG A 131 -20.37 -10.56 -6.59
N ASN A 132 -21.56 -11.14 -6.53
CA ASN A 132 -21.81 -12.54 -6.23
C ASN A 132 -21.91 -13.40 -7.50
N LYS A 133 -21.62 -12.84 -8.68
CA LYS A 133 -21.51 -13.65 -9.89
C LYS A 133 -20.38 -14.66 -9.74
N CYS A 134 -20.65 -15.88 -10.16
CA CYS A 134 -19.64 -16.90 -10.39
C CYS A 134 -19.21 -16.86 -11.86
N GLU A 135 -17.99 -17.34 -12.11
CA GLU A 135 -17.48 -17.50 -13.46
C GLU A 135 -18.23 -18.66 -14.15
N PRO A 136 -18.52 -18.59 -15.47
CA PRO A 136 -19.11 -19.70 -16.18
C PRO A 136 -18.25 -20.97 -16.12
N PRO A 137 -18.86 -22.18 -16.18
CA PRO A 137 -18.14 -23.44 -16.01
C PRO A 137 -17.05 -23.67 -17.05
N GLU A 138 -17.23 -23.17 -18.28
CA GLU A 138 -16.23 -23.23 -19.35
C GLU A 138 -14.91 -22.54 -18.96
N LYS A 139 -15.02 -21.39 -18.31
CA LYS A 139 -13.87 -20.63 -17.82
C LYS A 139 -13.22 -21.31 -16.63
N LEU A 140 -13.99 -21.98 -15.76
CA LEU A 140 -13.42 -22.78 -14.67
C LEU A 140 -12.60 -23.96 -15.20
N ARG A 141 -12.97 -24.56 -16.35
CA ARG A 141 -12.13 -25.57 -17.01
C ARG A 141 -10.80 -25.00 -17.49
N GLU A 142 -10.81 -23.80 -18.10
CA GLU A 142 -9.58 -23.08 -18.49
C GLU A 142 -8.70 -22.78 -17.27
N VAL A 143 -9.31 -22.38 -16.15
CA VAL A 143 -8.60 -22.16 -14.87
C VAL A 143 -8.00 -23.46 -14.33
N LYS A 144 -8.75 -24.57 -14.32
CA LYS A 144 -8.23 -25.88 -13.90
C LYS A 144 -7.02 -26.27 -14.76
N ALA A 145 -7.10 -26.14 -16.08
CA ALA A 145 -5.99 -26.45 -16.99
C ALA A 145 -4.73 -25.59 -16.71
N MET A 146 -4.91 -24.29 -16.42
CA MET A 146 -3.80 -23.41 -16.07
C MET A 146 -3.16 -23.77 -14.72
N LEU A 147 -3.94 -24.21 -13.74
CA LEU A 147 -3.43 -24.67 -12.45
C LEU A 147 -2.65 -25.99 -12.57
N VAL A 148 -3.11 -26.92 -13.42
CA VAL A 148 -2.35 -28.15 -13.76
C VAL A 148 -1.02 -27.79 -14.41
N ALA A 149 -1.00 -26.77 -15.28
CA ALA A 149 0.22 -26.22 -15.88
C ALA A 149 1.08 -25.40 -14.89
N GLN A 150 0.80 -25.47 -13.58
CA GLN A 150 1.49 -24.78 -12.48
C GLN A 150 1.59 -23.26 -12.67
N LYS A 151 0.61 -22.65 -13.36
CA LYS A 151 0.56 -21.20 -13.52
C LYS A 151 0.09 -20.53 -12.23
N PRO A 152 0.71 -19.41 -11.81
CA PRO A 152 0.32 -18.77 -10.57
C PRO A 152 -1.08 -18.14 -10.67
N ILE A 153 -1.84 -18.13 -9.57
CA ILE A 153 -3.18 -17.51 -9.51
C ILE A 153 -3.16 -16.06 -10.01
N ALA A 154 -2.07 -15.32 -9.75
CA ALA A 154 -1.90 -13.95 -10.22
C ALA A 154 -1.92 -13.82 -11.75
N GLU A 155 -1.46 -14.84 -12.48
CA GLU A 155 -1.51 -14.90 -13.94
C GLU A 155 -2.92 -15.20 -14.45
N ILE A 156 -3.63 -16.10 -13.77
CA ILE A 156 -5.00 -16.49 -14.10
C ILE A 156 -5.97 -15.32 -13.87
N THR A 157 -5.81 -14.63 -12.73
CA THR A 157 -6.70 -13.53 -12.31
C THR A 157 -6.28 -12.16 -12.87
N GLY A 158 -5.16 -12.11 -13.59
CA GLY A 158 -4.68 -10.93 -14.32
C GLY A 158 -4.22 -9.77 -13.44
N GLN A 159 -3.49 -10.08 -12.37
CA GLN A 159 -2.84 -9.05 -11.56
C GLN A 159 -1.79 -8.29 -12.40
N TRP A 160 -1.67 -6.98 -12.16
CA TRP A 160 -0.65 -6.16 -12.79
C TRP A 160 0.73 -6.62 -12.34
N LEU A 161 1.52 -7.16 -13.26
CA LEU A 161 2.92 -7.48 -13.03
C LEU A 161 3.78 -6.46 -13.78
N ARG A 162 4.61 -5.72 -13.06
CA ARG A 162 5.59 -4.77 -13.64
C ARG A 162 4.98 -3.75 -14.61
N GLY A 163 3.83 -3.17 -14.25
CA GLY A 163 3.19 -2.11 -15.05
C GLY A 163 2.57 -2.57 -16.37
N LYS A 164 2.55 -3.88 -16.67
CA LYS A 164 1.84 -4.42 -17.85
C LYS A 164 0.58 -5.15 -17.42
N LYS A 165 -0.54 -4.84 -18.08
CA LYS A 165 -1.82 -5.52 -17.86
C LYS A 165 -1.76 -6.89 -18.54
N ARG A 166 -1.80 -7.97 -17.74
CA ARG A 166 -1.89 -9.34 -18.27
C ARG A 166 -3.30 -9.62 -18.78
N LYS A 167 -3.43 -10.59 -19.70
CA LYS A 167 -4.72 -11.13 -20.12
C LYS A 167 -5.40 -11.75 -18.89
N VAL A 168 -6.56 -11.22 -18.52
CA VAL A 168 -7.36 -11.76 -17.41
C VAL A 168 -8.12 -12.96 -17.96
N ILE A 169 -7.83 -14.17 -17.45
CA ILE A 169 -8.57 -15.37 -17.84
C ILE A 169 -9.89 -15.43 -17.10
N CYS A 170 -9.83 -15.21 -15.78
CA CYS A 170 -10.97 -15.20 -14.86
C CYS A 170 -10.88 -13.96 -13.96
N ASN A 171 -12.02 -13.33 -13.65
CA ASN A 171 -12.01 -12.21 -12.72
C ASN A 171 -11.68 -12.71 -11.30
N SER A 172 -10.79 -12.03 -10.56
CA SER A 172 -10.42 -12.46 -9.20
C SER A 172 -11.62 -12.64 -8.26
N VAL A 173 -12.60 -11.73 -8.32
CA VAL A 173 -13.81 -11.83 -7.49
C VAL A 173 -14.61 -13.08 -7.86
N TYR A 174 -14.78 -13.34 -9.14
CA TYR A 174 -15.56 -14.48 -9.62
C TYR A 174 -14.84 -15.81 -9.35
N PHE A 175 -13.52 -15.84 -9.43
CA PHE A 175 -12.69 -16.97 -9.04
C PHE A 175 -12.92 -17.35 -7.57
N TYR A 176 -12.86 -16.37 -6.65
CA TYR A 176 -13.10 -16.64 -5.23
C TYR A 176 -14.55 -16.98 -4.92
N ASN A 177 -15.51 -16.43 -5.65
CA ASN A 177 -16.92 -16.85 -5.52
C ASN A 177 -17.13 -18.28 -5.99
N ALA A 178 -16.50 -18.68 -7.10
CA ALA A 178 -16.55 -20.05 -7.59
C ALA A 178 -15.97 -21.03 -6.56
N ARG A 179 -14.85 -20.70 -5.91
CA ARG A 179 -14.30 -21.48 -4.80
C ARG A 179 -15.25 -21.60 -3.60
N LYS A 180 -16.03 -20.55 -3.31
CA LYS A 180 -17.04 -20.62 -2.23
C LYS A 180 -18.26 -21.43 -2.61
N ALA A 181 -18.65 -21.39 -3.89
CA ALA A 181 -19.83 -22.08 -4.40
C ALA A 181 -19.59 -23.57 -4.64
N ASP A 182 -18.37 -23.95 -5.02
CA ASP A 182 -17.97 -25.32 -5.35
C ASP A 182 -16.79 -25.77 -4.47
N PRO A 183 -17.05 -26.57 -3.41
CA PRO A 183 -16.02 -27.10 -2.52
C PRO A 183 -15.01 -28.02 -3.20
N GLU A 184 -15.40 -28.71 -4.28
CA GLU A 184 -14.49 -29.58 -5.04
C GLU A 184 -13.47 -28.73 -5.79
N PHE A 185 -13.93 -27.64 -6.42
CA PHE A 185 -13.04 -26.67 -7.05
C PHE A 185 -12.10 -26.00 -6.04
N ASP A 186 -12.57 -25.65 -4.84
CA ASP A 186 -11.69 -25.09 -3.81
C ASP A 186 -10.61 -26.07 -3.37
N ARG A 187 -10.96 -27.34 -3.16
CA ARG A 187 -10.01 -28.40 -2.83
C ARG A 187 -8.94 -28.53 -3.92
N PHE A 188 -9.37 -28.63 -5.17
CA PHE A 188 -8.49 -28.70 -6.34
C PHE A 188 -7.51 -27.51 -6.38
N VAL A 189 -8.00 -26.28 -6.17
CA VAL A 189 -7.15 -25.08 -6.14
C VAL A 189 -6.12 -25.15 -5.02
N ARG A 190 -6.51 -25.58 -3.81
CA ARG A 190 -5.60 -25.68 -2.67
C ARG A 190 -4.49 -26.69 -2.92
N GLU A 191 -4.82 -27.87 -3.46
CA GLU A 191 -3.84 -28.90 -3.80
C GLU A 191 -2.80 -28.38 -4.80
N HIS A 192 -3.25 -27.71 -5.87
CA HIS A 192 -2.35 -27.18 -6.92
C HIS A 192 -1.63 -25.88 -6.54
N THR A 193 -1.87 -25.34 -5.34
CA THR A 193 -1.24 -24.10 -4.88
C THR A 193 -0.55 -24.23 -3.52
N ALA A 194 -0.52 -25.43 -2.94
CA ALA A 194 0.08 -25.70 -1.64
C ALA A 194 1.55 -25.27 -1.58
N ASP A 195 2.32 -25.54 -2.63
CA ASP A 195 3.74 -25.18 -2.72
C ASP A 195 3.97 -23.77 -3.26
N SER A 196 2.91 -23.05 -3.62
CA SER A 196 3.00 -21.70 -4.19
C SER A 196 3.23 -20.67 -3.07
N VAL A 197 4.50 -20.49 -2.70
CA VAL A 197 4.88 -19.42 -1.76
C VAL A 197 4.90 -18.09 -2.50
N SER A 198 4.04 -17.16 -2.08
CA SER A 198 4.06 -15.81 -2.67
C SER A 198 5.39 -15.11 -2.35
N ARG A 199 5.92 -14.30 -3.28
CA ARG A 199 7.13 -13.49 -3.04
C ARG A 199 7.05 -12.64 -1.76
N ALA A 200 5.86 -12.13 -1.44
CA ALA A 200 5.62 -11.35 -0.23
C ALA A 200 5.77 -12.20 1.04
N GLN A 201 5.31 -13.46 1.00
CA GLN A 201 5.46 -14.42 2.09
C GLN A 201 6.93 -14.82 2.26
N THR A 202 7.65 -15.08 1.16
CA THR A 202 9.09 -15.32 1.18
C THR A 202 9.86 -14.15 1.80
N LEU A 203 9.52 -12.92 1.42
CA LEU A 203 10.11 -11.71 1.99
C LEU A 203 9.81 -11.59 3.49
N ARG A 204 8.55 -11.82 3.90
CA ARG A 204 8.16 -11.79 5.31
C ARG A 204 8.95 -12.81 6.13
N TRP A 205 9.10 -14.04 5.64
CA TRP A 205 9.89 -15.07 6.31
C TRP A 205 11.38 -14.77 6.35
N SER A 206 11.93 -14.17 5.29
CA SER A 206 13.30 -13.68 5.28
C SER A 206 13.51 -12.62 6.35
N LEU A 207 12.64 -11.60 6.42
CA LEU A 207 12.73 -10.54 7.44
C LEU A 207 12.63 -11.08 8.87
N LEU A 208 11.73 -12.05 9.11
CA LEU A 208 11.61 -12.70 10.42
C LEU A 208 12.89 -13.45 10.81
N ARG A 209 13.47 -14.21 9.88
CA ARG A 209 14.76 -14.88 10.09
C ARG A 209 15.88 -13.88 10.39
N THR A 210 15.99 -12.81 9.61
CA THR A 210 16.99 -11.75 9.84
C THR A 210 16.81 -11.10 11.21
N ARG A 211 15.57 -10.83 11.65
CA ARG A 211 15.29 -10.30 12.98
C ARG A 211 15.72 -11.26 14.08
N ALA A 212 15.39 -12.54 13.96
CA ALA A 212 15.80 -13.56 14.93
C ALA A 212 17.33 -13.67 15.05
N ILE A 213 18.03 -13.70 13.91
CA ILE A 213 19.50 -13.73 13.86
C ILE A 213 20.08 -12.46 14.50
N THR A 214 19.49 -11.29 14.22
CA THR A 214 19.98 -10.02 14.76
C THR A 214 19.72 -9.92 16.26
N ALA A 215 18.60 -10.45 16.76
CA ALA A 215 18.31 -10.53 18.18
C ALA A 215 19.31 -11.45 18.89
N ALA A 216 19.57 -12.65 18.36
CA ALA A 216 20.58 -13.56 18.89
C ALA A 216 21.98 -12.92 18.95
N ARG A 217 22.39 -12.21 17.89
CA ARG A 217 23.68 -11.47 17.88
C ARG A 217 23.74 -10.35 18.91
N ARG A 218 22.62 -9.69 19.22
CA ARG A 218 22.56 -8.66 20.27
C ARG A 218 22.61 -9.26 21.66
N GLU A 219 21.99 -10.41 21.87
CA GLU A 219 22.13 -11.18 23.11
C GLU A 219 23.57 -11.63 23.29
N GLU A 220 24.20 -12.20 22.26
CA GLU A 220 25.64 -12.56 22.27
C GLU A 220 26.55 -11.35 22.54
N ALA A 221 26.27 -10.19 21.93
CA ALA A 221 27.03 -8.97 22.21
C ALA A 221 26.82 -8.43 23.63
N ASN A 222 25.66 -8.71 24.23
CA ASN A 222 25.37 -8.37 25.63
C ASN A 222 25.93 -9.38 26.63
N ASP A 223 26.25 -10.60 26.23
CA ASP A 223 26.80 -11.64 27.12
C ASP A 223 28.06 -11.13 27.83
N TYR A 224 28.94 -10.42 27.12
CA TYR A 224 30.13 -9.81 27.73
C TYR A 224 29.78 -8.82 28.86
N ALA A 225 28.89 -7.87 28.60
CA ALA A 225 28.48 -6.87 29.60
C ALA A 225 27.72 -7.51 30.77
N ALA A 226 26.87 -8.50 30.49
CA ALA A 226 26.12 -9.24 31.50
C ALA A 226 27.03 -10.05 32.41
N ILE A 227 28.01 -10.78 31.85
CA ILE A 227 28.99 -11.55 32.63
C ILE A 227 29.90 -10.60 33.41
N ARG A 228 30.36 -9.50 32.79
CA ARG A 228 31.21 -8.51 33.44
C ARG A 228 30.57 -7.89 34.67
N ALA A 229 29.26 -7.66 34.64
CA ALA A 229 28.48 -7.13 35.76
C ALA A 229 28.35 -8.11 36.94
N LEU A 230 28.54 -9.41 36.72
CA LEU A 230 28.51 -10.44 37.77
C LEU A 230 29.83 -10.52 38.56
N ILE A 231 30.92 -9.97 37.99
CA ILE A 231 32.24 -10.01 38.60
C ILE A 231 32.39 -8.80 39.54
N PRO A 232 32.74 -9.01 40.82
CA PRO A 232 32.93 -7.92 41.77
C PRO A 232 34.02 -6.93 41.33
N ALA A 233 33.81 -5.64 41.59
CA ALA A 233 34.73 -4.58 41.18
C ALA A 233 36.13 -4.63 41.82
N TYR A 234 36.33 -5.41 42.89
CA TYR A 234 37.63 -5.54 43.55
C TYR A 234 38.61 -6.48 42.84
N VAL A 235 38.15 -7.21 41.82
CA VAL A 235 39.00 -8.14 41.04
C VAL A 235 39.89 -7.35 40.09
N SER A 236 41.20 -7.65 40.09
CA SER A 236 42.23 -6.86 39.39
C SER A 236 42.26 -7.05 37.88
N ASP A 237 41.75 -8.18 37.37
CA ASP A 237 41.54 -8.41 35.94
C ASP A 237 40.20 -9.14 35.70
N PRO A 238 39.11 -8.39 35.65
CA PRO A 238 37.80 -8.97 35.41
C PRO A 238 37.60 -9.37 33.94
N ASP A 239 38.35 -8.79 33.00
CA ASP A 239 38.13 -9.01 31.57
C ASP A 239 38.73 -10.35 31.10
N GLU A 240 39.82 -10.80 31.71
CA GLU A 240 40.38 -12.15 31.51
C GLU A 240 39.40 -13.23 32.00
N ILE A 241 38.74 -13.00 33.14
CA ILE A 241 37.70 -13.91 33.67
C ILE A 241 36.47 -13.94 32.76
N VAL A 242 36.01 -12.78 32.26
CA VAL A 242 34.90 -12.72 31.29
C VAL A 242 35.26 -13.49 30.03
N SER A 243 36.46 -13.29 29.49
CA SER A 243 36.93 -13.95 28.27
C SER A 243 36.90 -15.47 28.41
N ARG A 244 37.41 -15.99 29.53
CA ARG A 244 37.41 -17.44 29.82
C ARG A 244 36.01 -18.02 30.01
N ILE A 245 35.08 -17.29 30.64
CA ILE A 245 33.67 -17.71 30.76
C ILE A 245 33.01 -17.75 29.37
N ILE A 246 33.29 -16.77 28.51
CA ILE A 246 32.76 -16.74 27.14
C ILE A 246 33.32 -17.90 26.32
N GLU A 247 34.61 -18.21 26.44
CA GLU A 247 35.22 -19.39 25.80
C GLU A 247 34.53 -20.70 26.21
N ASP A 248 34.26 -20.89 27.50
CA ASP A 248 33.54 -22.07 28.00
C ASP A 248 32.07 -22.11 27.51
N ILE A 249 31.44 -20.95 27.30
CA ILE A 249 30.11 -20.86 26.69
C ILE A 249 30.17 -21.22 25.19
N LEU A 250 31.17 -20.72 24.46
CA LEU A 250 31.33 -20.97 23.02
C LEU A 250 31.72 -22.42 22.71
N THR A 251 32.52 -23.05 23.57
CA THR A 251 32.88 -24.47 23.48
C THR A 251 31.76 -25.41 23.95
N GLY A 252 30.73 -24.87 24.62
CA GLY A 252 29.61 -25.63 25.15
C GLY A 252 29.89 -26.33 26.49
N ALA A 253 31.05 -26.08 27.10
CA ALA A 253 31.39 -26.57 28.44
C ALA A 253 30.53 -25.92 29.54
N LEU A 254 30.00 -24.72 29.29
CA LEU A 254 29.14 -23.96 30.18
C LEU A 254 27.88 -23.47 29.46
N LYS A 255 26.69 -23.69 30.04
CA LYS A 255 25.45 -23.08 29.53
C LYS A 255 25.38 -21.62 29.97
N ARG A 256 24.84 -20.74 29.11
CA ARG A 256 24.62 -19.31 29.42
C ARG A 256 23.84 -19.08 30.73
N SER A 257 22.84 -19.92 31.00
CA SER A 257 22.03 -19.87 32.23
C SER A 257 22.82 -20.12 33.51
N ASP A 258 23.94 -20.84 33.41
CA ASP A 258 24.70 -21.34 34.55
C ASP A 258 25.88 -20.43 34.89
N ALA A 259 26.16 -19.44 34.03
CA ALA A 259 27.24 -18.48 34.20
C ALA A 259 27.17 -17.76 35.57
N PRO A 260 26.02 -17.25 36.07
CA PRO A 260 25.96 -16.58 37.38
C PRO A 260 26.35 -17.47 38.56
N GLN A 261 26.08 -18.78 38.47
CA GLN A 261 26.44 -19.73 39.53
C GLN A 261 27.92 -20.08 39.48
N ARG A 262 28.50 -20.15 38.27
CA ARG A 262 29.90 -20.54 38.04
C ARG A 262 30.91 -19.41 38.13
N VAL A 263 30.51 -18.14 38.03
CA VAL A 263 31.41 -16.97 38.12
C VAL A 263 32.33 -17.04 39.36
N LYS A 264 31.82 -17.46 40.52
CA LYS A 264 32.64 -17.62 41.74
C LYS A 264 33.78 -18.62 41.58
N TRP A 265 33.54 -19.72 40.87
CA TRP A 265 34.55 -20.73 40.59
C TRP A 265 35.64 -20.17 39.67
N PHE A 266 35.28 -19.45 38.60
CA PHE A 266 36.26 -18.82 37.71
C PHE A 266 37.11 -17.77 38.43
N ILE A 267 36.50 -16.97 39.32
CA ILE A 267 37.25 -16.01 40.16
C ILE A 267 38.25 -16.74 41.07
N GLN A 268 37.83 -17.83 41.70
CA GLN A 268 38.72 -18.65 42.54
C GLN A 268 39.85 -19.28 41.73
N GLU A 269 39.54 -19.82 40.55
CA GLU A 269 40.51 -20.46 39.68
C GLU A 269 41.54 -19.45 39.15
N HIS A 270 41.08 -18.27 38.74
CA HIS A 270 41.93 -17.15 38.35
C HIS A 270 42.83 -16.69 39.52
N ALA A 271 42.27 -16.56 40.72
CA ALA A 271 43.04 -16.18 41.91
C ALA A 271 44.08 -17.25 42.32
N LYS A 272 43.86 -18.54 42.01
CA LYS A 272 44.87 -19.59 42.21
C LYS A 272 46.00 -19.48 41.19
N GLN A 273 45.68 -19.20 39.93
CA GLN A 273 46.66 -19.05 38.85
C GLN A 273 47.47 -17.77 39.00
N PHE A 274 46.86 -16.72 39.54
CA PHE A 274 47.48 -15.44 39.86
C PHE A 274 47.28 -15.11 41.35
N PRO A 275 48.01 -15.78 42.26
CA PRO A 275 47.90 -15.53 43.69
C PRO A 275 48.16 -14.05 43.96
N THR A 276 47.15 -13.34 44.46
CA THR A 276 47.24 -11.92 44.85
C THR A 276 48.19 -11.66 46.03
N LYS A 277 48.97 -12.68 46.44
CA LYS A 277 49.98 -12.61 47.51
C LYS A 277 51.15 -11.68 47.18
N TYR A 278 51.27 -11.21 45.94
CA TYR A 278 52.23 -10.16 45.52
C TYR A 278 51.58 -8.80 45.29
N ARG A 279 50.45 -8.50 45.95
CA ARG A 279 49.89 -7.15 45.96
C ARG A 279 50.82 -6.24 46.77
N LYS A 280 51.84 -5.75 46.07
CA LYS A 280 52.68 -4.59 46.35
C LYS A 280 52.12 -3.66 47.42
N PHE A 281 52.77 -3.60 48.59
CA PHE A 281 52.69 -2.44 49.48
C PHE A 281 53.70 -1.41 48.94
N GLY A 282 53.28 -0.54 48.01
CA GLY A 282 54.16 0.44 47.36
C GLY A 282 54.88 -0.09 46.11
N ASP A 283 55.97 0.55 45.67
CA ASP A 283 56.63 0.21 44.39
C ASP A 283 57.53 -1.04 44.43
N SER A 284 57.82 -1.62 45.60
CA SER A 284 58.70 -2.80 45.73
C SER A 284 57.93 -4.12 45.85
N PRO A 285 58.46 -5.23 45.28
CA PRO A 285 57.94 -6.58 45.57
C PRO A 285 58.11 -6.91 47.06
N LEU A 286 57.15 -7.63 47.64
CA LEU A 286 57.26 -8.15 48.99
C LEU A 286 58.20 -9.36 48.96
N LEU A 287 59.37 -9.20 49.57
CA LEU A 287 60.41 -10.23 49.71
C LEU A 287 60.20 -11.00 51.00
N SER A 288 60.56 -12.29 51.04
CA SER A 288 60.40 -13.10 52.24
C SER A 288 61.34 -12.61 53.35
N LEU A 289 60.93 -12.71 54.62
CA LEU A 289 61.82 -12.41 55.75
C LEU A 289 62.96 -13.43 55.87
N ASP A 290 62.75 -14.62 55.33
CA ASP A 290 63.74 -15.70 55.28
C ASP A 290 64.67 -15.60 54.06
N GLU A 291 64.45 -14.61 53.19
CA GLU A 291 65.31 -14.36 52.04
C GLU A 291 66.57 -13.61 52.49
N ALA A 292 67.72 -14.00 51.93
CA ALA A 292 68.99 -13.37 52.23
C ALA A 292 68.93 -11.86 51.89
N LEU A 293 69.49 -11.03 52.77
CA LEU A 293 69.48 -9.58 52.56
C LEU A 293 70.40 -9.18 51.39
N PHE A 294 71.49 -9.93 51.20
CA PHE A 294 72.47 -9.78 50.12
C PHE A 294 72.82 -11.17 49.57
N ASP A 295 73.10 -11.26 48.26
CA ASP A 295 73.37 -12.54 47.59
C ASP A 295 74.59 -13.29 48.15
N ASP A 296 75.51 -12.57 48.80
CA ASP A 296 76.77 -13.10 49.32
C ASP A 296 76.76 -13.29 50.85
N GLY A 297 75.64 -13.00 51.51
CA GLY A 297 75.52 -12.95 52.97
C GLY A 297 74.59 -14.02 53.54
N SER A 298 74.90 -14.54 54.72
CA SER A 298 74.03 -15.50 55.44
C SER A 298 72.96 -14.82 56.31
N GLY A 299 72.94 -13.49 56.38
CA GLY A 299 71.95 -12.74 57.17
C GLY A 299 70.61 -12.67 56.45
N VAL A 300 69.54 -13.10 57.12
CA VAL A 300 68.19 -13.01 56.57
C VAL A 300 67.60 -11.62 56.82
N ARG A 301 66.64 -11.20 55.99
CA ARG A 301 65.94 -9.91 56.17
C ARG A 301 65.29 -9.79 57.56
N GLY A 302 64.85 -10.90 58.14
CA GLY A 302 64.33 -10.99 59.50
C GLY A 302 65.30 -10.53 60.59
N ASP A 303 66.62 -10.71 60.39
CA ASP A 303 67.64 -10.37 61.40
C ASP A 303 67.79 -8.85 61.60
N ASN A 304 67.33 -8.05 60.64
CA ASN A 304 67.42 -6.59 60.67
C ASN A 304 66.13 -5.91 61.16
N VAL A 305 65.12 -6.68 61.57
CA VAL A 305 63.86 -6.15 62.10
C VAL A 305 64.05 -5.78 63.56
N SER A 306 64.32 -4.50 63.83
CA SER A 306 64.66 -3.98 65.17
C SER A 306 63.47 -3.53 66.01
N ARG A 307 62.24 -3.61 65.49
CA ARG A 307 61.00 -3.41 66.25
C ARG A 307 60.08 -4.59 66.05
N GLY A 308 59.54 -5.13 67.15
CA GLY A 308 58.61 -6.25 67.08
C GLY A 308 57.38 -5.86 66.26
N LEU A 309 56.81 -6.80 65.50
CA LEU A 309 55.60 -6.58 64.70
C LEU A 309 54.35 -6.22 65.53
N TRP A 310 54.51 -6.12 66.85
CA TRP A 310 53.49 -5.87 67.86
C TRP A 310 53.87 -4.74 68.85
N ASP A 311 54.94 -3.97 68.56
CA ASP A 311 55.22 -2.68 69.21
C ASP A 311 54.53 -1.52 68.48
#